data_AF-A0A7Y0XEH7-F1
#
_entry.id   AF-A0A7Y0XEH7-F1
#
_cell.length_a   1.000
_cell.length_b   1.000
_cell.length_c   1.000
_cell.angle_alpha   90.00
_cell.angle_beta   90.00
_cell.angle_gamma   90.00
#
_symmetry.space_group_name_H-M   'P 1'
#
loop_
_entity.id
_entity.type
_entity.pdbx_description
1 polymer ?
#
loop_
_entity_poly.entity_id
_entity_poly.type
_entity_poly.pdbx_seq_one_letter_code
_entity_poly.pdbx_strand_id
1 'polypeptide(L)' 'KAELFDALLIMLQEAGSRGNSSEAAYVISGVLENLSRDYPEVKGLAQSWTELANLESKMRGAA' A
#
# COMPACT_ATOMS: atom_id res chain seq x y z
N LYS A 1 -8.63 0.93 17.24
CA LYS A 1 -9.38 0.24 16.15
C LYS A 1 -10.09 1.22 15.21
N ALA A 2 -10.80 2.23 15.69
CA ALA A 2 -11.36 3.28 14.81
C ALA A 2 -10.25 3.97 14.00
N GLU A 3 -9.16 4.36 14.64
CA GLU A 3 -7.99 4.98 13.99
C GLU A 3 -7.38 4.13 12.87
N LEU A 4 -7.26 2.81 13.07
CA LEU A 4 -6.78 1.90 12.02
C LEU A 4 -7.75 1.86 10.84
N PHE A 5 -9.06 1.81 11.10
CA PHE A 5 -10.07 1.82 10.05
C PHE A 5 -10.04 3.13 9.26
N ASP A 6 -9.94 4.27 9.95
CA ASP A 6 -9.84 5.59 9.31
C ASP A 6 -8.57 5.71 8.47
N ALA A 7 -7.43 5.21 8.97
CA ALA A 7 -6.18 5.19 8.22
C ALA A 7 -6.27 4.32 6.95
N LEU A 8 -6.91 3.15 7.05
CA LEU A 8 -7.15 2.29 5.88
C LEU A 8 -8.11 2.92 4.88
N LEU A 9 -9.13 3.64 5.35
CA LEU A 9 -10.07 4.37 4.50
C LEU A 9 -9.35 5.49 3.72
N ILE A 10 -8.55 6.31 4.43
CA ILE A 10 -7.76 7.39 3.84
C ILE A 10 -6.76 6.83 2.83
N MET A 11 -6.11 5.70 3.14
CA MET A 11 -5.20 5.01 2.22
C MET A 11 -5.89 4.65 0.91
N LEU A 12 -7.09 4.06 0.97
CA LEU A 12 -7.84 3.66 -0.22
C LEU A 12 -8.31 4.89 -1.03
N GLN A 13 -8.70 5.98 -0.36
CA GLN A 13 -9.06 7.23 -1.04
C GLN A 13 -7.85 7.84 -1.77
N GLU A 14 -6.69 7.90 -1.11
CA GLU A 14 -5.47 8.41 -1.72
C GLU A 14 -5.02 7.54 -2.89
N ALA A 15 -5.03 6.21 -2.73
CA ALA A 15 -4.71 5.28 -3.79
C ALA A 15 -5.68 5.39 -4.98
N GLY A 16 -6.98 5.53 -4.71
CA GLY A 16 -8.01 5.72 -5.74
C GLY A 16 -7.92 7.07 -6.45
N SER A 17 -7.29 8.08 -5.84
CA SER A 17 -7.01 9.36 -6.50
C SER A 17 -5.84 9.28 -7.49
N ARG A 18 -5.05 8.20 -7.47
CA ARG A 18 -3.92 8.03 -8.38
C ARG A 18 -4.39 7.69 -9.78
N GLY A 19 -3.69 8.23 -10.78
CA GLY A 19 -4.05 8.06 -12.19
C GLY A 19 -3.69 6.70 -12.80
N ASN A 20 -3.05 5.79 -12.04
CA ASN A 20 -2.70 4.45 -12.53
C ASN A 20 -2.48 3.46 -11.36
N SER A 21 -2.47 2.16 -11.68
CA SER A 21 -2.33 1.06 -10.71
C SER A 21 -0.99 1.06 -9.97
N SER A 22 0.11 1.44 -10.64
CA SER A 22 1.45 1.52 -10.02
C SER A 22 1.47 2.52 -8.88
N GLU A 23 1.06 3.75 -9.16
CA GLU A 23 1.01 4.82 -8.16
C GLU A 23 0.07 4.45 -7.01
N ALA A 24 -1.06 3.80 -7.31
CA ALA A 24 -1.97 3.30 -6.28
C ALA A 24 -1.31 2.22 -5.40
N ALA A 25 -0.62 1.25 -6.01
CA ALA A 25 0.08 0.19 -5.29
C ALA A 25 1.20 0.73 -4.40
N TYR A 26 1.95 1.74 -4.88
CA TYR A 26 2.98 2.43 -4.10
C TYR A 26 2.43 3.14 -2.86
N VAL A 27 1.29 3.83 -2.99
CA VAL A 27 0.61 4.46 -1.85
C VAL A 27 0.20 3.40 -0.82
N ILE A 28 -0.46 2.34 -1.29
CA ILE A 28 -0.97 1.29 -0.41
C ILE A 28 0.20 0.60 0.31
N SER A 29 1.28 0.24 -0.39
CA SER A 29 2.44 -0.40 0.23
C SER A 29 3.10 0.49 1.28
N GLY A 30 3.29 1.78 0.98
CA GLY A 30 3.95 2.71 1.92
C GLY A 30 3.13 2.97 3.18
N VAL A 31 1.81 3.15 3.04
CA VAL A 31 0.93 3.37 4.20
C VAL A 31 0.84 2.12 5.06
N LEU A 32 0.68 0.94 4.47
CA LEU A 32 0.63 -0.32 5.22
C LEU A 32 1.95 -0.64 5.92
N GLU A 33 3.10 -0.35 5.29
CA GLU A 33 4.40 -0.51 5.93
C GLU A 33 4.49 0.36 7.20
N ASN A 34 4.06 1.61 7.12
CA ASN A 34 4.02 2.50 8.28
C ASN A 34 3.07 1.99 9.37
N LEU A 35 1.83 1.63 9.00
CA LEU A 35 0.84 1.11 9.94
C LEU A 35 1.28 -0.20 10.61
N SER A 36 2.06 -1.03 9.93
CA SER A 36 2.54 -2.31 10.48
C SER A 36 3.44 -2.17 11.71
N ARG A 37 3.98 -0.96 11.96
CA ARG A 37 4.79 -0.65 13.15
C ARG A 37 3.94 -0.60 14.41
N ASP A 38 2.72 -0.07 14.29
CA ASP A 38 1.80 0.14 15.40
C ASP A 38 0.71 -0.94 15.46
N TYR A 39 0.43 -1.60 14.33
CA TYR A 39 -0.63 -2.60 14.16
C TYR A 39 -0.06 -3.91 13.57
N PRO A 40 0.44 -4.83 14.41
CA PRO A 40 1.04 -6.09 13.93
C PRO A 40 0.10 -6.93 13.06
N GLU A 41 -1.22 -6.81 13.22
CA GLU A 41 -2.24 -7.51 12.43
C GLU A 41 -2.20 -7.17 10.93
N VAL A 42 -1.69 -6.00 10.55
CA VAL A 42 -1.56 -5.60 9.12
C VAL A 42 -0.20 -5.92 8.52
N LYS A 43 0.74 -6.50 9.29
CA LYS A 43 2.09 -6.81 8.80
C LYS A 43 2.10 -7.74 7.58
N GLY A 44 1.26 -8.78 7.57
CA GLY A 44 1.15 -9.69 6.42
C GLY A 44 0.62 -8.97 5.18
N LEU A 45 -0.36 -8.09 5.35
CA LEU A 45 -0.91 -7.28 4.27
C LEU A 45 0.14 -6.30 3.72
N ALA A 46 0.92 -5.66 4.59
CA ALA A 46 2.01 -4.77 4.20
C ALA A 46 3.05 -5.50 3.34
N GLN A 47 3.44 -6.71 3.72
CA GLN A 47 4.39 -7.51 2.96
C GLN A 47 3.88 -7.83 1.55
N SER A 48 2.63 -8.31 1.43
CA SER A 48 2.04 -8.63 0.12
C SER A 48 1.95 -7.43 -0.81
N TRP A 49 1.60 -6.25 -0.29
CA TRP A 49 1.51 -5.04 -1.11
C TRP A 49 2.88 -4.50 -1.51
N THR A 50 3.89 -4.58 -0.64
CA THR A 50 5.27 -4.23 -0.99
C THR A 50 5.83 -5.14 -2.09
N GLU A 51 5.55 -6.45 -2.04
CA GLU A 51 5.93 -7.39 -3.10
C GLU A 51 5.26 -7.03 -4.43
N LEU A 52 3.97 -6.70 -4.42
CA LEU A 52 3.21 -6.31 -5.60
C LEU A 52 3.75 -5.01 -6.23
N ALA A 53 3.98 -3.97 -5.42
CA ALA A 53 4.54 -2.70 -5.90
C ALA A 53 5.94 -2.89 -6.53
N ASN A 54 6.77 -3.74 -5.92
CA ASN A 54 8.09 -4.08 -6.45
C ASN A 54 8.01 -4.88 -7.76
N LEU A 55 7.01 -5.77 -7.89
CA LEU A 55 6.78 -6.52 -9.13
C LEU A 55 6.39 -5.59 -10.28
N GLU A 56 5.43 -4.67 -10.05
CA GLU A 56 5.03 -3.69 -11.06
C GLU A 56 6.20 -2.80 -11.49
N SER A 57 7.02 -2.36 -10.54
CA SER A 57 8.23 -1.58 -10.80
C SER A 57 9.21 -2.32 -11.71
N LYS A 58 9.48 -3.60 -11.44
CA LYS A 58 10.36 -4.44 -12.25
C LYS A 58 9.81 -4.68 -13.65
N MET A 59 8.50 -4.85 -13.81
CA MET A 59 7.87 -5.03 -15.12
C MET A 59 7.98 -3.77 -16.00
N ARG A 60 7.92 -2.57 -15.42
CA ARG A 60 8.15 -1.30 -16.15
C ARG A 60 9.62 -1.06 -16.52
N GLY A 61 10.56 -1.51 -15.68
CA GLY A 61 12.00 -1.34 -15.94
C GLY A 61 12.59 -2.32 -16.96
N ALA A 62 11.85 -3.35 -17.36
CA ALA A 62 12.26 -4.37 -18.33
C ALA A 62 11.81 -4.07 -19.78
N ALA A 63 11.26 -2.88 -20.03
CA ALA A 63 10.74 -2.44 -21.32
C ALA A 63 11.69 -1.49 -22.05
#